data_AF-A0A1G0M254-F1
#
_entry.id   AF-A0A1G0M254-F1
#
_cell.length_a   1.000
_cell.length_b   1.000
_cell.length_c   1.000
_cell.angle_alpha   90.00
_cell.angle_beta   90.00
_cell.angle_gamma   90.00
#
_symmetry.space_group_name_H-M   'P 1'
#
loop_
_entity.id
_entity.type
_entity.pdbx_description
1 polymer ?
#
loop_
_entity_poly.entity_id
_entity_poly.type
_entity_poly.pdbx_seq_one_letter_code
_entity_poly.pdbx_strand_id
1 'polypeptide(L)'
;MNVARSVSATFNKAPKARIGTTGYDSVYLAYAAASSTAGVATTIMLLDGELLESLNANLGKSIVFKGGYNQDYSGRSGMPTVMKGTLRIRSGKLTVDRLSIKMP
;
A
#
# COMPACT_ATOMS: atom_id res chain seq x y z
N MET A 1 -34.73 -34.70 14.86
CA MET A 1 -33.89 -33.69 15.55
C MET A 1 -33.25 -32.80 14.50
N ASN A 2 -33.68 -31.55 14.39
CA ASN A 2 -33.05 -30.58 13.49
C ASN A 2 -32.23 -29.62 14.37
N VAL A 3 -30.90 -29.81 14.40
CA VAL A 3 -30.01 -28.94 15.18
C VAL A 3 -29.66 -27.74 14.31
N ALA A 4 -29.91 -26.54 14.81
CA ALA A 4 -29.52 -25.31 14.14
C ALA A 4 -27.99 -25.30 13.92
N ARG A 5 -27.56 -25.12 12.68
CA ARG A 5 -26.15 -24.94 12.34
C ARG A 5 -25.94 -23.52 11.85
N SER A 6 -25.04 -22.81 12.53
CA SER A 6 -24.63 -21.47 12.14
C SER A 6 -23.34 -21.56 11.35
N VAL A 7 -23.28 -20.85 10.22
CA VAL A 7 -22.04 -20.63 9.45
C VAL A 7 -21.71 -19.15 9.57
N SER A 8 -20.48 -18.83 9.97
CA SER A 8 -19.97 -17.46 9.99
C SER A 8 -18.96 -17.27 8.88
N ALA A 9 -18.98 -16.08 8.28
CA ALA A 9 -17.96 -15.62 7.34
C ALA A 9 -17.52 -14.22 7.76
N THR A 10 -16.21 -13.95 7.66
CA THR A 10 -15.63 -12.65 7.98
C THR A 10 -15.08 -12.03 6.71
N PHE A 11 -15.57 -10.84 6.36
CA PHE A 11 -15.09 -10.06 5.21
C PHE A 11 -14.14 -8.98 5.70
N ASN A 12 -12.85 -9.31 5.77
CA ASN A 12 -11.83 -8.33 6.13
C ASN A 12 -11.42 -7.55 4.88
N LYS A 13 -11.52 -6.23 4.94
CA LYS A 13 -10.99 -5.35 3.90
C LYS A 13 -9.46 -5.49 3.87
N ALA A 14 -8.91 -5.72 2.68
CA ALA A 14 -7.46 -5.72 2.50
C ALA A 14 -6.89 -4.32 2.75
N PRO A 15 -5.75 -4.20 3.47
CA PRO A 15 -5.09 -2.92 3.63
C PRO A 15 -4.62 -2.41 2.27
N LYS A 16 -4.57 -1.08 2.08
CA LYS A 16 -4.12 -0.47 0.82
C LYS A 16 -2.60 -0.47 0.67
N ALA A 17 -1.89 -0.41 1.81
CA ALA A 17 -0.45 -0.47 1.86
C ALA A 17 0.01 -1.35 3.04
N ARG A 18 1.20 -1.92 2.95
CA ARG A 18 1.77 -2.78 4.00
C ARG A 18 3.27 -2.56 4.16
N ILE A 19 3.74 -2.51 5.40
CA ILE A 19 5.17 -2.51 5.76
C ILE A 19 5.43 -3.74 6.61
N GLY A 20 6.29 -4.65 6.15
CA GLY A 20 6.46 -5.94 6.80
C GLY A 20 5.12 -6.65 6.94
N THR A 21 4.68 -6.89 8.18
CA THR A 21 3.38 -7.51 8.46
C THR A 21 2.26 -6.51 8.73
N THR A 22 2.56 -5.23 8.98
CA THR A 22 1.60 -4.19 9.37
C THR A 22 0.89 -3.59 8.16
N GLY A 23 -0.44 -3.71 8.14
CA GLY A 23 -1.31 -3.12 7.12
C GLY A 23 -1.75 -1.70 7.46
N TYR A 24 -1.94 -0.87 6.44
CA TYR A 24 -2.38 0.52 6.55
C TYR A 24 -3.53 0.79 5.57
N ASP A 25 -4.50 1.58 6.02
CA ASP A 25 -5.69 1.94 5.23
C ASP A 25 -5.43 2.97 4.13
N SER A 26 -4.24 3.56 4.10
CA SER A 26 -3.79 4.49 3.06
C SER A 26 -2.28 4.44 2.86
N VAL A 27 -1.84 4.85 1.66
CA VAL A 27 -0.43 4.99 1.31
C VAL A 27 0.22 6.08 2.16
N TYR A 28 -0.51 7.14 2.51
CA TYR A 28 -0.01 8.19 3.39
C TYR A 28 0.29 7.67 4.80
N LEU A 29 -0.59 6.84 5.39
CA LEU A 29 -0.36 6.28 6.73
C LEU A 29 0.87 5.38 6.75
N ALA A 30 1.05 4.54 5.72
CA ALA A 30 2.27 3.75 5.57
C ALA A 30 3.50 4.64 5.41
N TYR A 31 3.45 5.68 4.58
CA TYR A 31 4.54 6.65 4.42
C TYR A 31 4.90 7.38 5.73
N ALA A 32 3.89 7.81 6.48
CA ALA A 32 4.07 8.45 7.78
C ALA A 32 4.69 7.49 8.82
N ALA A 33 4.31 6.21 8.79
CA ALA A 33 4.84 5.18 9.69
C ALA A 33 6.21 4.60 9.24
N ALA A 34 6.59 4.77 7.98
CA ALA A 34 7.85 4.23 7.47
C ALA A 34 9.05 4.73 8.28
N SER A 35 9.89 3.81 8.75
CA SER A 35 11.14 4.20 9.38
C SER A 35 12.06 4.85 8.34
N SER A 36 12.73 5.93 8.73
CA SER A 36 13.69 6.63 7.88
C SER A 36 14.98 6.82 8.67
N THR A 37 15.70 5.73 8.86
CA THR A 37 17.10 5.83 9.29
C THR A 37 17.95 6.22 8.09
N ALA A 38 18.95 7.08 8.29
CA ALA A 38 19.84 7.54 7.23
C ALA A 38 20.43 6.34 6.46
N GLY A 39 20.22 6.31 5.14
CA GLY A 39 20.73 5.27 4.25
C GLY A 39 19.87 4.01 4.09
N VAL A 40 18.81 3.83 4.89
CA VAL A 40 17.92 2.66 4.79
C VAL A 40 16.57 3.08 4.22
N ALA A 41 16.21 2.51 3.06
CA ALA A 41 14.91 2.74 2.46
C ALA A 41 13.88 1.74 2.97
N THR A 42 12.75 2.21 3.50
CA THR A 42 11.65 1.33 3.92
C THR A 42 10.82 0.91 2.71
N THR A 43 10.61 -0.39 2.56
CA THR A 43 9.73 -0.93 1.50
C THR A 43 8.28 -0.87 1.97
N ILE A 44 7.46 -0.19 1.17
CA ILE A 44 6.01 -0.12 1.31
C ILE A 44 5.41 -0.89 0.14
N MET A 45 4.73 -1.99 0.45
CA MET A 45 4.01 -2.81 -0.51
C MET A 45 2.62 -2.19 -0.71
N LEU A 46 2.14 -2.12 -1.96
CA LEU A 46 0.86 -1.53 -2.31
C LEU A 46 -0.06 -2.58 -2.93
N LEU A 47 -1.32 -2.56 -2.52
CA LEU A 47 -2.38 -3.40 -3.08
C LEU A 47 -2.51 -3.15 -4.58
N ASP A 48 -2.81 -4.20 -5.33
CA ASP A 48 -3.16 -4.09 -6.74
C ASP A 48 -4.48 -3.33 -6.96
N GLY A 49 -4.69 -2.87 -8.20
CA GLY A 49 -5.89 -2.13 -8.56
C GLY A 49 -5.81 -0.64 -8.27
N GLU A 50 -6.98 0.01 -8.14
CA GLU A 50 -7.08 1.47 -8.10
C GLU A 50 -7.09 2.01 -6.66
N LEU A 51 -6.11 2.87 -6.37
CA LEU A 51 -6.02 3.62 -5.13
C LEU A 51 -6.45 5.07 -5.40
N LEU A 52 -7.67 5.41 -4.97
CA LEU A 52 -8.22 6.77 -5.02
C LEU A 52 -7.61 7.64 -3.92
N GLU A 53 -6.32 7.96 -4.05
CA GLU A 53 -5.60 8.80 -3.09
C GLU A 53 -4.49 9.61 -3.75
N SER A 54 -4.07 10.68 -3.08
CA SER A 54 -2.92 11.50 -3.46
C SER A 54 -1.88 11.44 -2.34
N LEU A 55 -0.61 11.49 -2.71
CA LEU A 55 0.50 11.47 -1.76
C LEU A 55 1.39 12.70 -1.94
N ASN A 56 1.62 13.41 -0.82
CA ASN A 56 2.64 14.45 -0.72
C ASN A 56 3.80 13.93 0.13
N ALA A 57 4.86 13.48 -0.52
CA ALA A 57 6.07 13.00 0.14
C ALA A 57 6.97 14.19 0.53
N ASN A 58 6.76 14.70 1.74
CA ASN A 58 7.40 15.90 2.29
C ASN A 58 8.14 15.70 3.63
N LEU A 59 8.27 14.46 4.10
CA LEU A 59 8.88 14.12 5.39
C LEU A 59 10.39 13.79 5.29
N GLY A 60 11.02 13.98 4.13
CA GLY A 60 12.46 13.71 3.95
C GLY A 60 12.86 12.23 3.96
N LYS A 61 11.88 11.32 3.91
CA LYS A 61 12.11 9.87 4.05
C LYS A 61 12.60 9.23 2.76
N SER A 62 13.41 8.18 2.90
CA SER A 62 13.75 7.27 1.80
C SER A 62 12.82 6.07 1.81
N ILE A 63 12.04 5.88 0.75
CA ILE A 63 11.05 4.80 0.65
C ILE A 63 11.11 4.10 -0.71
N VAL A 64 10.67 2.84 -0.72
CA VAL A 64 10.46 2.04 -1.93
C VAL A 64 8.99 1.66 -2.01
N PHE A 65 8.29 2.13 -3.05
CA PHE A 65 6.96 1.62 -3.38
C PHE A 65 7.07 0.41 -4.29
N LYS A 66 6.48 -0.70 -3.87
CA LYS A 66 6.30 -1.90 -4.69
C LYS A 66 4.80 -2.15 -4.86
N GLY A 67 4.30 -1.96 -6.07
CA GLY A 67 2.89 -2.17 -6.41
C GLY A 67 2.56 -3.57 -6.91
N GLY A 68 1.26 -3.82 -6.98
CA GLY A 68 0.66 -5.02 -7.58
C GLY A 68 0.54 -6.21 -6.66
N TYR A 69 0.49 -6.00 -5.34
CA TYR A 69 0.33 -7.10 -4.38
C TYR A 69 -1.11 -7.57 -4.31
N ASN A 70 -1.29 -8.88 -4.12
CA ASN A 70 -2.60 -9.47 -3.79
C ASN A 70 -3.07 -9.06 -2.39
N GLN A 71 -4.35 -9.32 -2.08
CA GLN A 71 -5.01 -8.90 -0.84
C GLN A 71 -4.32 -9.34 0.46
N ASP A 72 -3.64 -10.48 0.44
CA ASP A 72 -2.89 -11.08 1.55
C ASP A 72 -1.40 -10.70 1.53
N TYR A 73 -0.94 -10.00 0.48
CA TYR A 73 0.43 -9.58 0.25
C TYR A 73 1.43 -10.75 0.22
N SER A 74 0.98 -11.96 -0.09
CA SER A 74 1.83 -13.14 -0.26
C SER A 74 2.59 -13.13 -1.58
N GLY A 75 2.11 -12.35 -2.55
CA GLY A 75 2.70 -12.26 -3.87
C GLY A 75 2.14 -11.13 -4.71
N ARG A 76 2.49 -11.14 -6.00
CA ARG A 76 1.94 -10.20 -6.98
C ARG A 76 0.82 -10.85 -7.77
N SER A 77 -0.27 -10.11 -8.00
CA SER A 77 -1.41 -10.60 -8.76
C SER A 77 -1.21 -10.53 -10.28
N GLY A 78 -0.19 -9.79 -10.74
CA GLY A 78 0.03 -9.49 -12.16
C GLY A 78 -0.57 -8.15 -12.60
N MET A 79 -1.47 -7.57 -11.81
CA MET A 79 -1.99 -6.22 -12.04
C MET A 79 -1.06 -5.17 -11.37
N PRO A 80 -0.88 -3.98 -11.96
CA PRO A 80 -0.15 -2.91 -11.30
C PRO A 80 -1.03 -2.26 -10.21
N THR A 81 -0.39 -1.54 -9.29
CA THR A 81 -1.11 -0.54 -8.48
C THR A 81 -1.30 0.72 -9.32
N VAL A 82 -2.50 1.26 -9.35
CA VAL A 82 -2.85 2.51 -10.05
C VAL A 82 -3.28 3.54 -9.02
N MET A 83 -2.45 4.56 -8.78
CA MET A 83 -2.83 5.70 -7.95
C MET A 83 -3.59 6.71 -8.82
N LYS A 84 -4.88 6.87 -8.53
CA LYS A 84 -5.82 7.81 -9.17
C LYS A 84 -5.78 9.13 -8.40
N GLY A 85 -4.73 9.90 -8.61
CA GLY A 85 -4.44 11.12 -7.86
C GLY A 85 -3.05 11.66 -8.15
N THR A 86 -2.61 12.59 -7.32
CA THR A 86 -1.32 13.27 -7.50
C THR A 86 -0.27 12.67 -6.58
N LEU A 87 0.88 12.28 -7.14
CA LEU A 87 2.08 11.94 -6.40
C LEU A 87 3.06 13.10 -6.48
N ARG A 88 3.30 13.78 -5.35
CA ARG A 88 4.24 14.91 -5.25
C ARG A 88 5.41 14.53 -4.35
N ILE A 89 6.62 14.60 -4.88
CA ILE A 89 7.87 14.36 -4.14
C ILE A 89 8.51 15.72 -3.84
N ARG A 90 8.56 16.11 -2.57
CA ARG A 90 9.19 17.37 -2.14
C ARG A 90 10.53 17.15 -1.46
N SER A 91 10.67 16.10 -0.66
CA SER A 91 11.89 15.81 0.08
C SER A 91 12.05 14.30 0.31
N GLY A 92 13.30 13.85 0.37
CA GLY A 92 13.65 12.43 0.52
C GLY A 92 13.90 11.72 -0.81
N LYS A 93 13.77 10.41 -0.81
CA LYS A 93 14.02 9.55 -1.99
C LYS A 93 12.86 8.59 -2.17
N LEU A 94 12.37 8.48 -3.40
CA LEU A 94 11.36 7.50 -3.76
C LEU A 94 11.88 6.59 -4.87
N THR A 95 11.93 5.30 -4.59
CA THR A 95 12.09 4.26 -5.61
C THR A 95 10.74 3.61 -5.87
N VAL A 96 10.42 3.34 -7.12
CA VAL A 96 9.10 2.82 -7.53
C VAL A 96 9.26 1.58 -8.39
N ASP A 97 8.43 0.57 -8.12
CA ASP A 97 8.26 -0.64 -8.94
C ASP A 97 6.76 -0.94 -9.08
N ARG A 98 6.28 -1.10 -10.32
CA ARG A 98 4.89 -1.45 -10.68
C ARG A 98 3.80 -0.52 -10.10
N LEU A 99 4.04 0.78 -10.10
CA LEU A 99 3.05 1.81 -9.78
C LEU A 99 2.77 2.67 -11.02
N SER A 100 1.49 2.83 -11.35
CA SER A 100 1.01 3.80 -12.34
C SER A 100 0.39 4.98 -11.63
N ILE A 101 0.73 6.20 -12.04
CA ILE A 101 0.03 7.41 -11.61
C ILE A 101 -0.91 7.83 -12.73
N LYS A 102 -2.19 8.01 -12.43
CA LYS A 102 -3.17 8.54 -13.36
C LYS A 102 -3.86 9.73 -12.72
N MET A 103 -3.80 10.88 -13.39
CA MET A 103 -4.58 12.03 -12.98
C MET A 103 -6.06 11.74 -13.29
N PRO A 104 -6.98 12.15 -12.40
CA PRO A 104 -8.41 12.10 -12.69
C PRO A 104 -8.77 12.98 -13.90
#